data_AF-A0A7L0QH36-F1
#
_entry.id   AF-A0A7L0QH36-F1
#
_cell.length_a   1.000
_cell.length_b   1.000
_cell.length_c   1.000
_cell.angle_alpha   90.00
_cell.angle_beta   90.00
_cell.angle_gamma   90.00
#
_symmetry.space_group_name_H-M   'P 1'
#
loop_
_entity.id
_entity.type
_entity.pdbx_description
1 polymer ?
#
loop_
_entity_poly.entity_id
_entity_poly.type
_entity_poly.pdbx_seq_one_letter_code
_entity_poly.pdbx_strand_id
1 'polypeptide(L)'
;QVSPGLRTPRLPVWLCSLSGRHSVLFGTDSRLLSDWKAERIFNLYFYSGQQEQTQTAHLTIDTHSHHWEEAQREGPCSPGRRRPALEMAIRTKWAGATISWNGTDPFF
;
A
#
# COMPACT_ATOMS: atom_id res chain seq x y z
N GLN A 1 19.12 -1.86 -19.45
CA GLN A 1 18.47 -3.19 -19.40
C GLN A 1 18.15 -3.49 -17.94
N VAL A 2 16.87 -3.65 -17.58
CA VAL A 2 16.44 -3.96 -16.20
C VAL A 2 16.19 -5.47 -16.14
N SER A 3 16.70 -6.16 -15.12
CA SER A 3 16.59 -7.62 -15.04
C SER A 3 15.11 -8.06 -14.94
N PRO A 4 14.70 -9.20 -15.52
CA PRO A 4 13.31 -9.67 -15.45
C PRO A 4 12.78 -9.84 -14.02
N GLY A 5 13.65 -10.25 -13.08
CA GLY A 5 13.32 -10.38 -11.65
C GLY A 5 13.06 -9.05 -10.92
N LEU A 6 13.40 -7.91 -11.53
CA LEU A 6 13.05 -6.58 -11.03
C LEU A 6 11.62 -6.16 -11.42
N ARG A 7 11.01 -6.79 -12.45
CA ARG A 7 9.60 -6.50 -12.84
C ARG A 7 8.58 -7.21 -11.96
N THR A 8 8.93 -8.40 -11.47
CA THR A 8 8.03 -9.20 -10.62
C THR A 8 8.83 -9.78 -9.46
N PRO A 9 8.82 -9.11 -8.29
CA PRO A 9 9.60 -9.59 -7.17
C PRO A 9 9.08 -10.94 -6.70
N ARG A 10 9.98 -11.87 -6.32
CA ARG A 10 9.60 -13.22 -5.83
C ARG A 10 9.03 -13.18 -4.41
N LEU A 11 9.39 -12.17 -3.64
CA LEU A 11 8.90 -11.92 -2.30
C LEU A 11 8.13 -10.60 -2.31
N PRO A 12 7.09 -10.46 -1.48
CA PRO A 12 6.37 -9.21 -1.34
C PRO A 12 7.17 -8.21 -0.52
N VAL A 13 8.32 -7.76 -1.00
CA VAL A 13 9.17 -6.76 -0.34
C VAL A 13 9.52 -5.68 -1.35
N TRP A 14 9.27 -4.43 -0.98
CA TRP A 14 9.49 -3.25 -1.81
C TRP A 14 10.28 -2.20 -1.04
N LEU A 15 11.26 -1.60 -1.71
CA LEU A 15 11.86 -0.35 -1.28
C LEU A 15 11.03 0.80 -1.86
N CYS A 16 10.54 1.68 -1.00
CA CYS A 16 9.72 2.82 -1.37
C CYS A 16 10.52 4.11 -1.17
N SER A 17 10.57 4.94 -2.22
CA SER A 17 11.09 6.31 -2.14
C SER A 17 9.90 7.27 -2.05
N LEU A 18 9.50 7.62 -0.82
CA LEU A 18 8.35 8.47 -0.55
C LEU A 18 8.85 9.82 -0.03
N SER A 19 8.52 10.91 -0.74
CA SER A 19 8.88 12.28 -0.34
C SER A 19 10.37 12.49 -0.04
N GLY A 20 11.26 11.82 -0.80
CA GLY A 20 12.71 11.90 -0.61
C GLY A 20 13.28 11.04 0.51
N ARG A 21 12.44 10.21 1.16
CA ARG A 21 12.85 9.24 2.19
C ARG A 21 12.75 7.82 1.67
N HIS A 22 13.69 6.98 2.08
CA HIS A 22 13.67 5.54 1.80
C HIS A 22 12.93 4.80 2.90
N SER A 23 12.09 3.87 2.51
CA SER A 23 11.24 3.08 3.41
C SER A 23 11.07 1.68 2.86
N VAL A 24 10.60 0.75 3.71
CA VAL A 24 10.33 -0.63 3.32
C VAL A 24 8.85 -0.91 3.49
N LEU A 25 8.24 -1.46 2.44
CA LEU A 25 6.89 -2.01 2.46
C LEU A 25 7.00 -3.51 2.20
N PHE A 26 6.35 -4.34 3.02
CA PHE A 26 6.42 -5.78 2.82
C PHE A 26 5.16 -6.52 3.28
N GLY A 27 4.89 -7.65 2.63
CA GLY A 27 3.94 -8.66 3.08
C GLY A 27 4.66 -9.81 3.77
N THR A 28 3.93 -10.58 4.58
CA THR A 28 4.46 -11.78 5.25
C THR A 28 4.06 -13.08 4.56
N ASP A 29 3.02 -13.08 3.72
CA ASP A 29 2.65 -14.24 2.90
C ASP A 29 3.47 -14.27 1.60
N SER A 30 4.38 -15.24 1.47
CA SER A 30 5.22 -15.41 0.29
C SER A 30 4.42 -15.70 -0.99
N ARG A 31 3.16 -16.15 -0.86
CA ARG A 31 2.28 -16.44 -2.00
C ARG A 31 1.58 -15.21 -2.54
N LEU A 32 1.65 -14.06 -1.86
CA LEU A 32 0.92 -12.83 -2.20
C LEU A 32 1.06 -12.43 -3.67
N LEU A 33 2.23 -12.67 -4.28
CA LEU A 33 2.52 -12.29 -5.66
C LEU A 33 2.34 -13.40 -6.69
N SER A 34 2.02 -14.62 -6.24
CA SER A 34 1.90 -15.81 -7.08
C SER A 34 0.51 -16.44 -7.04
N ASP A 35 -0.32 -16.09 -6.06
CA ASP A 35 -1.68 -16.61 -5.89
C ASP A 35 -2.67 -15.44 -5.93
N TRP A 36 -3.48 -15.40 -7.00
CA TRP A 36 -4.51 -14.38 -7.18
C TRP A 36 -5.53 -14.36 -6.04
N LYS A 37 -5.76 -15.48 -5.34
CA LYS A 37 -6.64 -15.51 -4.17
C LYS A 37 -6.01 -14.80 -2.98
N ALA A 38 -4.72 -14.99 -2.77
CA ALA A 38 -3.96 -14.30 -1.72
C ALA A 38 -3.85 -12.79 -2.02
N GLU A 39 -3.86 -12.40 -3.30
CA GLU A 39 -3.84 -11.00 -3.73
C GLU A 39 -5.20 -10.28 -3.61
N ARG A 40 -6.29 -10.97 -3.26
CA ARG A 40 -7.62 -10.33 -3.07
C ARG A 40 -7.68 -9.44 -1.84
N ILE A 41 -7.34 -10.01 -0.69
CA ILE A 41 -7.32 -9.30 0.60
C ILE A 41 -6.10 -9.78 1.38
N PHE A 42 -5.21 -8.86 1.73
CA PHE A 42 -3.95 -9.19 2.38
C PHE A 42 -3.42 -8.05 3.24
N ASN A 43 -2.42 -8.37 4.05
CA ASN A 43 -1.77 -7.41 4.92
C ASN A 43 -0.42 -6.98 4.37
N LEU A 44 -0.12 -5.69 4.51
CA LEU A 44 1.21 -5.13 4.32
C LEU A 44 1.67 -4.46 5.60
N TYR A 45 2.98 -4.39 5.77
CA TYR A 45 3.67 -3.74 6.85
C TYR A 45 4.57 -2.67 6.28
N PHE A 46 4.52 -1.48 6.85
CA PHE A 46 5.31 -0.35 6.41
C PHE A 46 6.27 0.12 7.50
N TYR A 47 7.52 0.33 7.12
CA TYR A 47 8.57 0.85 7.99
C TYR A 47 9.28 2.02 7.30
N SER A 48 9.13 3.22 7.88
CA SER A 48 9.71 4.46 7.36
C SER A 48 11.18 4.64 7.76
N GLY A 49 11.66 3.90 8.77
CA GLY A 49 12.98 4.08 9.36
C GLY A 49 13.15 5.40 10.12
N GLN A 50 12.06 6.14 10.35
CA GLN A 50 12.05 7.40 11.10
C GLN A 50 11.84 7.15 12.60
N GLN A 51 12.36 8.03 13.45
CA GLN A 51 12.22 7.91 14.91
C GLN A 51 10.77 8.12 15.36
N GLU A 52 10.02 8.91 14.60
CA GLU A 52 8.63 9.26 14.82
C GLU A 52 7.70 8.05 14.64
N GLN A 53 8.13 7.02 13.90
CA GLN A 53 7.38 5.78 13.77
C GLN A 53 7.60 4.89 14.99
N THR A 54 6.82 5.14 16.04
CA THR A 54 6.87 4.39 17.31
C THR A 54 6.07 3.08 17.28
N GLN A 55 5.24 2.88 16.26
CA GLN A 55 4.39 1.71 16.09
C GLN A 55 4.48 1.14 14.67
N THR A 56 4.32 -0.17 14.55
CA THR A 56 4.26 -0.84 13.25
C THR A 56 3.04 -0.37 12.47
N ALA A 57 3.25 0.14 11.27
CA ALA A 57 2.16 0.46 10.36
C ALA A 57 1.67 -0.82 9.69
N HIS A 58 0.50 -1.29 10.10
CA HIS A 58 -0.15 -2.50 9.59
C HIS A 58 -1.33 -2.11 8.71
N LEU A 59 -1.26 -2.48 7.44
CA LEU A 59 -2.23 -2.11 6.42
C LEU A 59 -3.01 -3.32 5.98
N THR A 60 -4.33 -3.20 5.87
CA THR A 60 -5.17 -4.16 5.14
C THR A 60 -5.45 -3.62 3.75
N ILE A 61 -5.10 -4.40 2.73
CA ILE A 61 -5.31 -4.09 1.32
C ILE A 61 -6.43 -4.98 0.78
N ASP A 62 -7.47 -4.37 0.22
CA ASP A 62 -8.53 -5.08 -0.50
C ASP A 62 -8.53 -4.62 -1.96
N THR A 63 -8.21 -5.54 -2.87
CA THR A 63 -8.11 -5.30 -4.32
C THR A 63 -9.41 -5.60 -5.06
N HIS A 64 -10.41 -6.16 -4.37
CA HIS A 64 -11.72 -6.48 -4.94
C HIS A 64 -12.74 -5.36 -4.71
N SER A 65 -12.43 -4.36 -3.87
CA SER A 65 -13.31 -3.22 -3.66
C SER A 65 -13.54 -2.50 -4.99
N HIS A 66 -14.81 -2.20 -5.29
CA HIS A 66 -15.10 -1.51 -6.53
C HIS A 66 -14.73 -0.03 -6.43
N HIS A 67 -13.98 0.46 -7.42
CA HIS A 67 -13.55 1.87 -7.54
C HIS A 67 -14.67 2.91 -7.39
N TRP A 68 -15.94 2.54 -7.59
CA TRP A 68 -17.09 3.43 -7.42
C TRP A 68 -17.44 3.71 -5.95
N GLU A 69 -17.12 2.81 -5.01
CA GLU A 69 -17.38 3.02 -3.57
C GLU A 69 -16.48 4.13 -2.99
N GLU A 70 -15.25 4.27 -3.49
CA GLU A 70 -14.34 5.35 -3.08
C GLU A 70 -14.75 6.70 -3.68
N ALA A 71 -15.16 6.73 -4.95
CA ALA A 71 -15.68 7.92 -5.60
C ALA A 71 -16.97 8.43 -4.94
N GLN A 72 -17.76 7.54 -4.32
CA GLN A 72 -18.95 7.90 -3.56
C GLN A 72 -18.64 8.50 -2.18
N ARG A 73 -17.51 8.11 -1.56
CA ARG A 73 -17.01 8.75 -0.32
C ARG A 73 -16.46 10.15 -0.60
N GLU A 74 -15.90 10.36 -1.78
CA GLU A 74 -15.47 11.66 -2.31
C GLU A 74 -16.63 12.35 -3.04
N GLY A 75 -17.68 12.75 -2.31
CA GLY A 75 -18.77 13.53 -2.89
C GLY A 75 -18.25 14.81 -3.57
N PRO A 76 -18.98 15.38 -4.56
CA PRO A 76 -18.55 16.55 -5.35
C PRO A 76 -18.24 17.82 -4.53
N CYS A 77 -18.50 17.82 -3.22
CA CYS A 77 -18.23 18.91 -2.28
C CYS A 77 -17.25 18.53 -1.15
N SER A 78 -16.58 17.37 -1.22
CA SER A 78 -15.59 16.98 -0.22
C SER A 78 -14.24 17.63 -0.54
N PRO A 79 -13.66 18.45 0.37
CA PRO A 79 -12.37 19.08 0.10
C PRO A 79 -11.33 17.97 -0.04
N GLY A 80 -10.62 17.96 -1.18
CA GLY A 80 -9.71 16.89 -1.59
C GLY A 80 -8.87 16.36 -0.44
N ARG A 81 -9.29 15.21 0.11
CA ARG A 81 -8.59 14.56 1.21
C ARG A 81 -7.20 14.19 0.69
N ARG A 82 -6.15 14.80 1.24
CA ARG A 82 -4.77 14.53 0.83
C ARG A 82 -4.51 13.04 1.03
N ARG A 83 -4.45 12.27 -0.06
CA ARG A 83 -4.15 10.84 0.00
C ARG A 83 -2.68 10.66 0.42
N PRO A 84 -2.38 9.81 1.42
CA PRO A 84 -1.01 9.53 1.82
C PRO A 84 -0.17 9.03 0.63
N ALA A 85 1.09 9.46 0.55
CA ALA A 85 1.98 9.06 -0.54
C ALA A 85 2.16 7.53 -0.62
N LEU A 86 2.12 6.84 0.53
CA LEU A 86 2.18 5.39 0.58
C LEU A 86 0.97 4.73 -0.08
N GLU A 87 -0.24 5.25 0.15
CA GLU A 87 -1.46 4.73 -0.50
C GLU A 87 -1.37 4.86 -2.02
N MET A 88 -0.88 6.01 -2.50
CA MET A 88 -0.66 6.22 -3.93
C MET A 88 0.38 5.25 -4.50
N ALA A 89 1.47 5.00 -3.76
CA ALA A 89 2.49 4.03 -4.17
C ALA A 89 1.93 2.60 -4.24
N ILE A 90 1.14 2.17 -3.26
CA ILE A 90 0.46 0.85 -3.26
C ILE A 90 -0.45 0.72 -4.49
N ARG A 91 -1.20 1.76 -4.83
CA ARG A 91 -2.11 1.77 -5.99
C ARG A 91 -1.42 1.72 -7.34
N THR A 92 -0.11 1.99 -7.42
CA THR A 92 0.66 1.75 -8.66
C THR A 92 0.75 0.25 -9.00
N LYS A 93 0.69 -0.61 -7.98
CA LYS A 93 0.69 -2.07 -8.13
C LYS A 93 -0.74 -2.63 -8.10
N TRP A 94 -1.55 -2.20 -7.15
CA TRP A 94 -2.93 -2.66 -6.96
C TRP A 94 -3.92 -1.52 -7.22
N ALA A 95 -4.17 -1.27 -8.50
CA ALA A 95 -5.05 -0.18 -8.93
C ALA A 95 -6.45 -0.33 -8.31
N GLY A 96 -6.98 0.75 -7.73
CA GLY A 96 -8.31 0.78 -7.12
C GLY A 96 -8.43 0.08 -5.76
N ALA A 97 -7.33 -0.41 -5.18
CA ALA A 97 -7.39 -1.07 -3.88
C ALA A 97 -7.79 -0.12 -2.76
N THR A 98 -8.69 -0.59 -1.89
CA THR A 98 -9.00 0.09 -0.62
C THR A 98 -7.90 -0.24 0.39
N ILE A 99 -7.51 0.76 1.17
CA ILE A 99 -6.42 0.64 2.14
C ILE A 99 -6.95 1.05 3.52
N SER A 100 -6.87 0.13 4.47
CA SER A 100 -7.14 0.40 5.89
C SER A 100 -5.82 0.45 6.65
N TRP A 101 -5.59 1.54 7.39
CA TRP A 101 -4.42 1.70 8.25
C TRP A 101 -4.56 1.00 9.62
N ASN A 102 -5.68 0.30 9.85
CA ASN A 102 -5.92 -0.49 11.06
C ASN A 102 -5.69 0.29 12.38
N GLY A 103 -6.01 1.59 12.38
CA GLY A 103 -5.84 2.48 13.53
C GLY A 103 -4.47 3.17 13.62
N THR A 104 -3.55 2.89 12.71
CA THR A 104 -2.26 3.57 12.60
C THR A 104 -2.40 4.92 11.85
N ASP A 105 -1.65 5.95 12.25
CA ASP A 105 -1.70 7.27 11.61
C ASP A 105 -0.95 7.28 10.26
N PRO A 106 -1.53 7.71 9.13
CA PRO A 106 -0.88 7.69 7.83
C PRO A 106 0.32 8.62 7.61
N PHE A 107 0.64 9.53 8.55
CA PHE A 107 1.50 10.69 8.30
C PHE A 107 2.68 10.88 9.26
N PHE A 108 3.11 9.85 10.01
CA PHE A 108 4.35 9.91 10.81
C PHE A 108 5.58 10.37 10.01
#